data_AF-A0A7L0B9W6-F1
#
_entry.id   AF-A0A7L0B9W6-F1
#
_cell.length_a   1.000
_cell.length_b   1.000
_cell.length_c   1.000
_cell.angle_alpha   90.00
_cell.angle_beta   90.00
_cell.angle_gamma   90.00
#
_symmetry.space_group_name_H-M   'P 1'
#
loop_
_entity.id
_entity.type
_entity.pdbx_description
1 polymer ?
#
loop_
_entity_poly.entity_id
_entity_poly.type
_entity_poly.pdbx_seq_one_letter_code
_entity_poly.pdbx_strand_id
1 'polypeptide(L)'
;MGGSESSHGGRKVSFGLDEREQVRVLQGIRLSEDVVNRMKESPQSKRDNQRSPRLSNGTAPSSPAAEGKPKSPTGLKPCLCFSINQGFKVYEREQALVQEELLRLAKREREAATEALNTALQWERNNANEERQRVAQLVSNKKLQYISIQD
;
A
#
# COMPACT_ATOMS: atom_id res chain seq x y z
N MET A 1 43.58 31.01 0.94
CA MET A 1 42.15 30.68 0.68
C MET A 1 42.03 30.34 -0.79
N GLY A 2 41.45 29.18 -1.12
CA GLY A 2 41.62 28.46 -2.40
C GLY A 2 41.11 29.18 -3.64
N GLY A 3 41.86 29.03 -4.74
CA GLY A 3 41.69 29.74 -6.01
C GLY A 3 40.54 29.21 -6.88
N SER A 4 39.80 30.16 -7.47
CA SER A 4 38.70 29.93 -8.40
C SER A 4 39.21 30.12 -9.84
N GLU A 5 39.93 29.14 -10.37
CA GLU A 5 40.35 29.13 -11.77
C GLU A 5 39.92 27.83 -12.45
N SER A 6 38.69 27.82 -12.99
CA SER A 6 38.31 26.89 -14.05
C SER A 6 37.47 27.64 -15.09
N SER A 7 38.14 28.46 -15.89
CA SER A 7 37.56 29.15 -17.04
C SER A 7 37.76 28.32 -18.30
N HIS A 8 36.71 28.23 -19.12
CA HIS A 8 36.66 27.69 -20.49
C HIS A 8 36.66 26.15 -20.63
N GLY A 9 35.52 25.53 -20.31
CA GLY A 9 35.27 24.08 -20.50
C GLY A 9 34.78 23.36 -19.24
N GLY A 10 34.20 24.09 -18.28
CA GLY A 10 33.83 23.56 -16.97
C GLY A 10 32.82 22.41 -17.04
N ARG A 11 33.13 21.32 -16.32
CA ARG A 11 32.19 20.23 -16.06
C ARG A 11 30.97 20.83 -15.35
N LYS A 12 29.79 20.73 -15.97
CA LYS A 12 28.54 21.16 -15.33
C LYS A 12 28.17 20.18 -14.23
N VAL A 13 27.92 20.69 -13.04
CA VAL A 13 27.44 19.94 -11.88
C VAL A 13 26.10 20.52 -11.43
N SER A 14 25.21 19.66 -10.97
CA SER A 14 23.92 20.07 -10.40
C SER A 14 23.98 19.92 -8.89
N PHE A 15 23.37 20.84 -8.15
CA PHE A 15 23.29 20.78 -6.68
C PHE A 15 21.85 20.42 -6.26
N GLY A 16 21.69 19.70 -5.16
CA GLY A 16 20.40 19.37 -4.56
C GLY A 16 20.53 19.16 -3.05
N LEU A 17 19.41 19.10 -2.34
CA LEU A 17 19.38 18.86 -0.90
C LEU A 17 19.30 17.35 -0.59
N ASP A 18 19.84 16.95 0.56
CA ASP A 18 19.66 15.61 1.12
C ASP A 18 18.60 15.54 2.23
N GLU A 19 18.46 14.35 2.83
CA GLU A 19 17.48 14.08 3.90
C GLU A 19 17.69 14.94 5.15
N ARG A 20 18.87 15.54 5.29
CA ARG A 20 19.27 16.41 6.40
C ARG A 20 19.28 17.88 5.96
N GLU A 21 18.66 18.18 4.82
CA GLU A 21 18.62 19.51 4.20
C GLU A 21 20.02 20.07 3.87
N GLN A 22 21.01 19.21 3.65
CA GLN A 22 22.37 19.62 3.28
C GLN A 22 22.57 19.66 1.77
N VAL A 23 23.33 20.65 1.28
CA VAL A 23 23.66 20.78 -0.14
C VAL A 23 24.65 19.67 -0.54
N ARG A 24 24.24 18.86 -1.51
CA ARG A 24 25.06 17.83 -2.15
C ARG A 24 25.11 18.02 -3.67
N VAL A 25 26.15 17.48 -4.29
CA VAL A 25 26.26 17.39 -5.75
C VAL A 25 25.42 16.21 -6.24
N LEU A 26 24.56 16.45 -7.23
CA LEU A 26 23.75 15.43 -7.89
C LEU A 26 24.53 14.84 -9.08
N GLN A 27 24.70 13.52 -9.07
CA GLN A 27 25.28 12.80 -10.20
C GLN A 27 24.21 12.59 -11.28
N GLY A 28 24.48 13.07 -12.49
CA GLY A 28 23.62 12.90 -13.65
C GLY A 28 24.39 12.37 -14.85
N ILE A 29 23.65 11.77 -15.79
CA ILE A 29 24.20 11.31 -17.08
C ILE A 29 23.89 12.39 -18.13
N ARG A 30 24.90 12.79 -18.91
CA ARG A 30 24.69 13.70 -20.04
C ARG A 30 24.14 12.91 -21.21
N LEU A 31 22.93 13.25 -21.63
CA LEU A 31 22.34 12.70 -22.86
C LEU A 31 23.02 13.34 -24.08
N SER A 32 23.11 12.56 -25.17
CA SER A 32 23.54 13.09 -26.46
C SER A 32 22.45 13.98 -27.06
N GLU A 33 22.87 14.89 -27.94
CA GLU A 33 21.98 15.83 -28.60
C GLU A 33 20.84 15.12 -29.36
N ASP A 34 21.15 13.99 -30.02
CA ASP A 34 20.16 13.16 -30.71
C ASP A 34 19.05 12.64 -29.78
N VAL A 35 19.42 12.11 -28.61
CA VAL A 35 18.46 11.61 -27.62
C VAL A 35 17.60 12.74 -27.08
N VAL A 36 18.20 13.91 -26.82
CA VAL A 36 17.48 15.11 -26.39
C VAL A 36 16.49 15.57 -27.46
N ASN A 37 16.90 15.60 -28.73
CA ASN A 37 16.03 16.01 -29.84
C ASN A 37 14.87 15.05 -30.04
N ARG A 38 15.11 13.74 -29.99
CA ARG A 38 14.04 12.73 -30.03
C ARG A 38 13.07 12.82 -28.86
N MET A 39 13.54 13.21 -27.68
CA MET A 39 12.66 13.41 -26.52
C MET A 39 11.84 14.71 -26.64
N LYS A 40 12.40 15.75 -27.28
CA LYS A 40 11.68 16.99 -27.61
C LYS A 40 10.64 16.75 -28.71
N GLU A 41 11.00 15.95 -29.72
CA GLU A 41 10.13 15.51 -30.81
C GLU A 41 9.23 14.37 -30.33
N SER A 42 8.19 14.73 -29.58
CA SER A 42 7.09 13.83 -29.20
C SER A 42 6.64 12.97 -30.40
N PRO A 43 6.23 11.69 -30.24
CA PRO A 43 5.96 10.75 -31.34
C PRO A 43 4.77 11.13 -32.25
N GLN A 44 4.16 12.31 -32.08
CA GLN A 44 3.09 12.81 -32.93
C GLN A 44 3.57 13.35 -34.29
N SER A 45 4.87 13.48 -34.55
CA SER A 45 5.38 13.95 -35.86
C SER A 45 5.41 12.87 -36.97
N LYS A 46 5.00 11.62 -36.67
CA LYS A 46 4.84 10.57 -37.70
C LYS A 46 3.37 10.20 -37.91
N ARG A 47 2.53 11.18 -38.25
CA ARG A 47 1.33 10.92 -39.06
C ARG A 47 1.62 11.31 -40.50
N ASP A 48 2.39 10.49 -41.21
CA ASP A 48 2.04 10.09 -42.56
C ASP A 48 3.08 9.11 -43.10
N ASN A 49 2.61 8.18 -43.92
CA ASN A 49 3.37 7.14 -44.63
C ASN A 49 3.70 5.88 -43.83
N GLN A 50 2.76 4.92 -43.85
CA GLN A 50 2.99 3.53 -44.31
C GLN A 50 1.65 2.77 -44.44
N ARG A 51 1.02 2.98 -45.61
CA ARG A 51 0.42 1.98 -46.53
C ARG A 51 -0.20 0.66 -46.00
N SER A 52 -1.50 0.49 -46.33
CA SER A 52 -2.32 -0.75 -46.56
C SER A 52 -3.02 -1.42 -45.36
N PRO A 53 -4.18 -2.11 -45.52
CA PRO A 53 -4.71 -2.77 -46.74
C PRO A 53 -6.15 -2.41 -47.19
N ARG A 54 -6.44 -2.79 -48.44
CA ARG A 54 -7.73 -2.71 -49.16
C ARG A 54 -8.74 -3.75 -48.67
N LEU A 55 -10.02 -3.57 -49.09
CA LEU A 55 -11.25 -4.41 -49.03
C LEU A 55 -12.27 -3.86 -48.01
N SER A 56 -13.57 -3.63 -48.28
CA SER A 56 -14.49 -3.89 -49.41
C SER A 56 -15.87 -3.21 -49.14
N ASN A 57 -16.61 -2.87 -50.21
CA ASN A 57 -18.04 -2.45 -50.39
C ASN A 57 -19.01 -2.43 -49.17
N GLY A 58 -20.04 -1.57 -49.07
CA GLY A 58 -20.71 -0.63 -49.97
C GLY A 58 -22.06 -0.16 -49.36
N THR A 59 -22.71 0.80 -50.04
CA THR A 59 -24.08 1.33 -49.82
C THR A 59 -24.21 2.58 -48.91
N ALA A 60 -24.33 3.74 -49.56
CA ALA A 60 -24.86 5.03 -49.05
C ALA A 60 -26.37 5.14 -49.41
N PRO A 61 -27.15 6.22 -49.11
CA PRO A 61 -26.77 7.53 -48.55
C PRO A 61 -27.77 8.17 -47.54
N SER A 62 -27.35 9.22 -46.81
CA SER A 62 -28.06 10.51 -46.71
C SER A 62 -27.40 11.44 -45.68
N SER A 63 -27.12 12.66 -46.14
CA SER A 63 -26.78 13.87 -45.35
C SER A 63 -28.11 14.62 -45.03
N PRO A 64 -28.20 15.71 -44.20
CA PRO A 64 -27.20 16.77 -44.03
C PRO A 64 -27.05 17.44 -42.63
N ALA A 65 -25.92 18.15 -42.49
CA ALA A 65 -25.70 19.43 -41.80
C ALA A 65 -26.34 19.70 -40.42
N ALA A 66 -25.49 19.91 -39.40
CA ALA A 66 -25.35 21.22 -38.74
C ALA A 66 -24.23 21.17 -37.69
N GLU A 67 -23.57 22.31 -37.54
CA GLU A 67 -22.41 22.60 -36.73
C GLU A 67 -22.46 22.11 -35.28
N GLY A 68 -21.41 21.41 -34.86
CA GLY A 68 -21.12 21.11 -33.46
C GLY A 68 -19.65 21.37 -33.18
N LYS A 69 -19.33 22.60 -32.77
CA LYS A 69 -18.02 23.00 -32.25
C LYS A 69 -18.00 22.73 -30.74
N PRO A 70 -17.20 21.80 -30.20
CA PRO A 70 -16.73 21.91 -28.84
C PRO A 70 -15.35 22.55 -28.87
N LYS A 71 -15.32 23.77 -28.32
CA LYS A 71 -14.11 24.48 -27.92
C LYS A 71 -13.25 23.54 -27.08
N SER A 72 -11.97 23.44 -27.41
CA SER A 72 -10.95 22.86 -26.55
C SER A 72 -11.04 23.50 -25.15
N PRO A 73 -11.11 22.73 -24.05
CA PRO A 73 -10.75 23.29 -22.77
C PRO A 73 -9.23 23.42 -22.76
N THR A 74 -8.81 24.66 -23.00
CA THR A 74 -7.57 25.27 -22.53
C THR A 74 -6.96 24.53 -21.35
N GLY A 75 -5.68 24.20 -21.52
CA GLY A 75 -4.87 23.41 -20.60
C GLY A 75 -5.05 23.78 -19.14
N LEU A 76 -5.60 22.85 -18.39
CA LEU A 76 -5.36 22.78 -16.96
C LEU A 76 -4.12 21.91 -16.79
N LYS A 77 -2.95 22.54 -16.66
CA LYS A 77 -1.90 21.92 -15.85
C LYS A 77 -2.48 21.83 -14.44
N PRO A 78 -2.67 20.64 -13.85
CA PRO A 78 -2.96 20.55 -12.44
C PRO A 78 -1.79 21.21 -11.72
N CYS A 79 -2.04 22.34 -11.08
CA CYS A 79 -1.09 22.98 -10.20
C CYS A 79 -0.69 21.95 -9.13
N LEU A 80 0.62 21.72 -8.94
CA LEU A 80 1.14 20.79 -7.92
C LEU A 80 0.48 21.00 -6.54
N CYS A 81 0.05 22.23 -6.23
CA CYS A 81 -0.63 22.61 -5.00
C CYS A 81 -1.96 21.85 -4.77
N PHE A 82 -2.73 21.53 -5.82
CA PHE A 82 -3.94 20.70 -5.70
C PHE A 82 -3.61 19.23 -5.39
N SER A 83 -2.43 18.76 -5.81
CA SER A 83 -1.98 17.38 -5.60
C SER A 83 -1.46 17.15 -4.18
N ILE A 84 -0.76 18.11 -3.59
CA ILE A 84 -0.26 18.01 -2.20
C ILE A 84 -1.41 18.04 -1.19
N ASN A 85 -2.39 18.95 -1.37
CA ASN A 85 -3.56 19.05 -0.50
C ASN A 85 -4.48 17.83 -0.61
N GLN A 86 -4.60 17.22 -1.79
CA GLN A 86 -5.34 15.97 -1.96
C GLN A 86 -4.57 14.77 -1.38
N GLY A 87 -3.24 14.73 -1.54
CA GLY A 87 -2.39 13.70 -0.92
C GLY A 87 -2.48 13.72 0.60
N PHE A 88 -2.48 14.91 1.22
CA PHE A 88 -2.64 15.05 2.67
C PHE A 88 -3.99 14.49 3.18
N LYS A 89 -5.09 14.79 2.48
CA LYS A 89 -6.42 14.27 2.83
C LYS A 89 -6.53 12.75 2.68
N VAL A 90 -5.89 12.19 1.66
CA VAL A 90 -5.82 10.73 1.47
C VAL A 90 -5.00 10.09 2.59
N TYR A 91 -3.84 10.67 2.91
CA TYR A 91 -2.97 10.20 4.00
C TYR A 91 -3.68 10.21 5.36
N GLU A 92 -4.40 11.28 5.68
CA GLU A 92 -5.16 11.38 6.94
C GLU A 92 -6.26 10.32 7.02
N ARG A 93 -6.96 10.08 5.90
CA ARG A 93 -7.95 9.00 5.80
C ARG A 93 -7.31 7.61 5.96
N GLU A 94 -6.16 7.38 5.34
CA GLU A 94 -5.43 6.11 5.48
C GLU A 94 -4.96 5.90 6.92
N GLN A 95 -4.48 6.94 7.60
CA GLN A 95 -4.15 6.86 9.03
C GLN A 95 -5.36 6.45 9.87
N ALA A 96 -6.53 7.03 9.62
CA ALA A 96 -7.75 6.67 10.34
C ALA A 96 -8.12 5.18 10.15
N LEU A 97 -8.02 4.67 8.92
CA LEU A 97 -8.27 3.26 8.62
C LEU A 97 -7.25 2.34 9.31
N VAL A 98 -5.97 2.71 9.33
CA VAL A 98 -4.93 1.94 10.03
C VAL A 98 -5.21 1.90 11.54
N GLN A 99 -5.60 3.03 12.14
CA GLN A 99 -5.96 3.08 13.56
C GLN A 99 -7.20 2.23 13.87
N GLU A 100 -8.23 2.28 13.02
CA GLU A 100 -9.43 1.45 13.16
C GLU A 100 -9.11 -0.05 13.07
N GLU A 101 -8.30 -0.46 12.10
CA GLU A 101 -7.89 -1.86 11.94
C GLU A 101 -7.06 -2.35 13.13
N LEU A 102 -6.13 -1.54 13.63
CA LEU A 102 -5.36 -1.86 14.84
C LEU A 102 -6.26 -2.02 16.06
N LEU A 103 -7.22 -1.12 16.26
CA LEU A 103 -8.17 -1.20 17.36
C LEU A 103 -9.04 -2.47 17.25
N ARG A 104 -9.50 -2.78 16.03
CA ARG A 104 -10.30 -3.98 15.75
C ARG A 104 -9.51 -5.26 16.01
N LEU A 105 -8.23 -5.30 15.64
CA LEU A 105 -7.32 -6.40 15.91
C LEU A 105 -7.07 -6.56 17.42
N ALA A 106 -6.73 -5.48 18.12
CA ALA A 106 -6.50 -5.51 19.56
C ALA A 106 -7.73 -5.99 20.34
N LYS A 107 -8.93 -5.56 19.92
CA LYS A 107 -10.18 -6.04 20.52
C LYS A 107 -10.36 -7.55 20.34
N ARG A 108 -10.19 -8.04 19.10
CA ARG A 108 -10.31 -9.47 18.77
C ARG A 108 -9.28 -10.30 19.52
N GLU A 109 -8.03 -9.82 19.62
CA GLU A 109 -6.96 -10.51 20.33
C GLU A 109 -7.26 -10.64 21.82
N ARG A 110 -7.73 -9.56 22.46
CA ARG A 110 -8.16 -9.60 23.87
C ARG A 110 -9.31 -10.58 24.09
N GLU A 111 -10.30 -10.58 23.21
CA GLU A 111 -11.45 -11.49 23.28
C GLU A 111 -10.99 -12.95 23.14
N ALA A 112 -10.16 -13.26 22.15
CA ALA A 112 -9.61 -14.60 21.94
C ALA A 112 -8.74 -15.06 23.14
N ALA A 113 -7.91 -14.18 23.69
CA ALA A 113 -7.10 -14.49 24.87
C ALA A 113 -7.98 -14.77 26.11
N THR A 114 -9.05 -13.99 26.28
CA THR A 114 -10.00 -14.19 27.39
C THR A 114 -10.77 -15.49 27.23
N GLU A 115 -11.21 -15.83 26.02
CA GLU A 115 -11.88 -17.09 25.72
C GLU A 115 -10.97 -18.31 25.94
N ALA A 116 -9.71 -18.22 25.51
CA ALA A 116 -8.71 -19.26 25.74
C ALA A 116 -8.45 -19.48 27.24
N LEU A 117 -8.33 -18.39 28.01
CA LEU A 117 -8.20 -18.45 29.47
C LEU A 117 -9.42 -19.10 30.13
N ASN A 118 -10.63 -18.67 29.77
CA ASN A 118 -11.86 -19.25 30.30
C ASN A 118 -11.99 -20.73 29.98
N THR A 119 -11.63 -21.12 28.76
CA THR A 119 -11.61 -22.52 28.32
C THR A 119 -10.63 -23.31 29.17
N ALA A 120 -9.38 -22.85 29.31
CA ALA A 120 -8.36 -23.51 30.14
C ALA A 120 -8.80 -23.65 31.60
N LEU A 121 -9.37 -22.61 32.21
CA LEU A 121 -9.91 -22.66 33.57
C LEU A 121 -11.05 -23.66 33.71
N GLN A 122 -11.93 -23.75 32.71
CA GLN A 122 -13.02 -24.72 32.72
C GLN A 122 -12.49 -26.16 32.64
N TRP A 123 -11.51 -26.41 31.78
CA TRP A 123 -10.83 -27.71 31.70
C TRP A 123 -10.14 -28.07 33.03
N GLU A 124 -9.42 -27.13 33.64
CA GLU A 124 -8.77 -27.34 34.93
C GLU A 124 -9.78 -27.67 36.03
N ARG A 125 -10.88 -26.92 36.11
CA ARG A 125 -11.94 -27.15 37.11
C ARG A 125 -12.60 -28.51 36.94
N ASN A 126 -12.85 -28.93 35.70
CA ASN A 126 -13.41 -30.24 35.40
C ASN A 126 -12.44 -31.34 35.82
N ASN A 127 -11.16 -31.23 35.44
CA ASN A 127 -10.13 -32.18 35.81
C ASN A 127 -9.94 -32.30 37.32
N ALA A 128 -9.93 -31.17 38.04
CA ALA A 128 -9.85 -31.15 39.50
C ALA A 128 -11.07 -31.80 40.17
N ASN A 129 -12.27 -31.61 39.61
CA ASN A 129 -13.48 -32.25 40.11
C ASN A 129 -13.47 -33.76 39.90
N GLU A 130 -13.04 -34.22 38.72
CA GLU A 130 -12.87 -35.65 38.45
C GLU A 130 -11.89 -36.29 39.43
N GLU A 131 -10.75 -35.64 39.67
CA GLU A 131 -9.75 -36.14 40.61
C GLU A 131 -10.29 -36.18 42.05
N ARG A 132 -11.04 -35.16 42.48
CA ARG A 132 -11.74 -35.16 43.77
C ARG A 132 -12.72 -36.33 43.89
N GLN A 133 -13.46 -36.65 42.84
CA GLN A 133 -14.35 -37.81 42.83
C GLN A 133 -13.58 -39.13 42.93
N ARG A 134 -12.47 -39.29 42.19
CA ARG A 134 -11.60 -40.48 42.30
C ARG A 134 -11.06 -40.65 43.72
N VAL A 135 -10.58 -39.59 44.35
CA VAL A 135 -10.10 -39.61 45.74
C VAL A 135 -11.23 -39.96 46.71
N ALA A 136 -12.41 -39.34 46.57
CA ALA A 136 -13.56 -39.63 47.43
C ALA A 136 -14.01 -41.10 47.33
N GLN A 137 -14.00 -41.66 46.12
CA GLN A 137 -14.25 -43.08 45.89
C GLN A 137 -13.18 -43.95 46.56
N LEU A 138 -11.89 -43.62 46.40
CA LEU A 138 -10.80 -44.37 47.02
C LEU A 138 -10.90 -44.35 48.56
N VAL A 139 -11.21 -43.20 49.15
CA VAL A 139 -11.43 -43.06 50.60
C VAL A 139 -12.60 -43.92 51.06
N SER A 140 -13.71 -43.90 50.33
CA SER A 140 -14.88 -44.74 50.64
C SER A 140 -14.55 -46.23 50.57
N ASN A 141 -13.86 -46.66 49.50
CA ASN A 141 -13.42 -48.05 49.34
C ASN A 141 -12.47 -48.48 50.47
N LYS A 142 -11.47 -47.66 50.82
CA LYS A 142 -10.55 -47.93 51.93
C LYS A 142 -11.29 -48.00 53.28
N LYS A 143 -12.28 -47.15 53.49
CA LYS A 143 -13.10 -47.17 54.72
C LYS A 143 -13.90 -48.46 54.82
N LEU A 144 -14.52 -48.92 53.73
CA LEU A 144 -15.24 -50.19 53.69
C LEU A 144 -14.30 -51.38 53.94
N GLN A 145 -13.10 -51.36 53.35
CA GLN A 145 -12.09 -52.39 53.58
C GLN A 145 -11.66 -52.45 55.06
N TYR A 146 -11.47 -51.32 55.72
CA TYR A 146 -11.09 -51.27 57.14
C TYR A 146 -12.16 -51.88 58.04
N ILE A 147 -13.45 -51.57 57.78
CA ILE A 147 -14.57 -52.13 58.54
C ILE A 147 -14.63 -53.66 58.37
N SER A 148 -14.49 -54.16 57.15
CA SER A 148 -14.52 -55.60 56.85
C SER A 148 -13.36 -56.41 57.49
N ILE A 149 -12.29 -55.76 57.97
CA ILE A 149 -11.16 -56.43 58.63
C ILE A 149 -11.36 -56.48 60.15
N GLN A 150 -12.29 -55.70 60.71
CA GLN A 150 -12.56 -55.66 62.15
C GLN A 150 -13.73 -56.53 62.61
N ASP A 151 -14.58 -56.98 61.69
CA ASP A 151 -15.61 -58.01 61.91
C ASP A 151 -15.07 -59.41 61.58
#